data_AF-A0A0F9GI73-F1
#
_entry.id   AF-A0A0F9GI73-F1
#
_cell.length_a   1.000
_cell.length_b   1.000
_cell.length_c   1.000
_cell.angle_alpha   90.00
_cell.angle_beta   90.00
_cell.angle_gamma   90.00
#
_symmetry.space_group_name_H-M   'P 1'
#
loop_
_entity.id
_entity.type
_entity.pdbx_description
1 polymer ?
#
loop_
_entity_poly.entity_id
_entity_poly.type
_entity_poly.pdbx_seq_one_letter_code
_entity_poly.pdbx_strand_id
1 'polypeptide(L)'
;MYKQRLHVLISICFVAVFVCLGRLAYLQVLKRNEYRSAIEAARILPPVQLPTVRGSIFDRNGNTLAMDKPVFYVQINYQLTRLMDDRFWEGKIQSEIRRNDDMTREQAETEIRNEYSDRLATLMRVLEACAEFKSTDREKIEEKIREINDKMWDSRRFFAWLWEFPNSEIIAEYKAKGKY
;
A
#
# COMPACT_ATOMS: atom_id res chain seq x y z
N MET A 1 54.17 45.63 -19.98
CA MET A 1 54.20 44.42 -19.12
C MET A 1 52.89 44.15 -18.35
N TYR A 2 52.02 45.13 -18.09
CA TYR A 2 50.74 44.92 -17.39
C TYR A 2 49.67 44.17 -18.23
N LYS A 3 49.51 44.54 -19.51
CA LYS A 3 48.51 43.94 -20.41
C LYS A 3 48.69 42.42 -20.61
N GLN A 4 49.94 41.94 -20.69
CA GLN A 4 50.23 40.50 -20.82
C GLN A 4 49.86 39.71 -19.55
N ARG A 5 50.14 40.25 -18.36
CA ARG A 5 49.76 39.61 -17.09
C ARG A 5 48.23 39.56 -16.93
N LEU A 6 47.53 40.60 -17.36
CA LEU A 6 46.06 40.64 -17.36
C LEU A 6 45.45 39.60 -18.31
N HIS A 7 45.97 39.47 -19.54
CA HIS A 7 45.50 38.45 -20.48
C HIS A 7 45.72 37.02 -19.97
N VAL A 8 46.84 36.76 -19.27
CA VAL A 8 47.10 35.46 -18.63
C VAL A 8 46.06 35.17 -17.54
N LEU A 9 45.77 36.15 -16.67
CA LEU A 9 44.77 35.97 -15.61
C LEU A 9 43.36 35.73 -16.17
N ILE A 10 42.96 36.49 -17.19
CA ILE A 10 41.68 36.30 -17.88
C ILE A 10 41.60 34.91 -18.52
N SER A 11 42.68 34.46 -19.16
CA SER A 11 42.74 33.11 -19.76
C SER A 11 42.57 32.01 -18.72
N ILE A 12 43.23 32.13 -17.57
CA ILE A 12 43.10 31.17 -16.46
C ILE A 12 41.64 31.13 -15.95
N CYS A 13 41.02 32.28 -15.72
CA CYS A 13 39.62 32.35 -15.31
C CYS A 13 38.69 31.71 -16.36
N PHE A 14 38.95 31.95 -17.64
CA PHE A 14 38.16 31.39 -18.73
C PHE A 14 38.27 29.87 -18.80
N VAL A 15 39.48 29.33 -18.64
CA VAL A 15 39.72 27.88 -18.57
C VAL A 15 39.00 27.28 -17.37
N ALA A 16 39.07 27.92 -16.19
CA ALA A 16 38.37 27.44 -14.99
C ALA A 16 36.85 27.35 -15.21
N VAL A 17 36.24 28.38 -15.82
CA VAL A 17 34.81 28.37 -16.18
C VAL A 17 34.50 27.24 -17.16
N PHE A 18 35.33 27.03 -18.18
CA PHE A 18 35.15 25.94 -19.13
C PHE A 18 35.22 24.56 -18.49
N VAL A 19 36.12 24.35 -17.53
CA VAL A 19 36.19 23.10 -16.76
C VAL A 19 34.91 22.89 -15.95
N CYS A 20 34.38 23.94 -15.30
CA CYS A 20 33.11 23.86 -14.57
C CYS A 20 31.93 23.53 -15.50
N LEU A 21 31.84 24.17 -16.67
CA LEU A 21 30.79 23.91 -17.66
C LEU A 21 30.89 22.50 -18.23
N GLY A 22 32.09 22.03 -18.55
CA GLY A 22 32.32 20.65 -18.99
C GLY A 22 31.92 19.63 -17.93
N ARG A 23 32.25 19.89 -16.66
CA ARG A 23 31.82 19.04 -15.53
C ARG A 23 30.30 19.03 -15.38
N LEU A 24 29.65 20.18 -15.55
CA LEU A 24 28.20 20.30 -15.48
C LEU A 24 27.52 19.51 -16.61
N ALA A 25 28.00 19.67 -17.85
CA ALA A 25 27.50 18.94 -19.00
C ALA A 25 27.67 17.42 -18.84
N TYR A 26 28.82 16.97 -18.31
CA TYR A 26 29.06 15.56 -18.00
C TYR A 26 28.00 15.00 -17.02
N LEU A 27 27.71 15.73 -15.94
CA LEU A 27 26.72 15.31 -14.95
C LEU A 27 25.29 15.32 -15.51
N GLN A 28 24.95 16.31 -16.34
CA GLN A 28 23.59 16.50 -16.87
C GLN A 28 23.26 15.65 -18.09
N VAL A 29 24.24 15.33 -18.95
CA VAL A 29 24.01 14.62 -20.21
C VAL A 29 24.35 13.13 -20.08
N LEU A 30 25.54 12.81 -19.57
CA LEU A 30 26.03 11.42 -19.52
C LEU A 30 25.47 10.65 -18.31
N LYS A 31 25.40 11.29 -17.14
CA LYS A 31 24.95 10.63 -15.90
C LYS A 31 23.52 10.95 -15.47
N ARG A 32 22.71 11.53 -16.36
CA ARG A 32 21.32 11.94 -16.06
C ARG A 32 20.49 10.82 -15.45
N ASN A 33 20.51 9.64 -16.06
CA ASN A 33 19.66 8.53 -15.67
C ASN A 33 20.12 7.89 -14.35
N GLU A 34 21.43 7.79 -14.14
CA GLU A 34 22.04 7.24 -12.91
C GLU A 34 21.75 8.15 -11.70
N TYR A 35 21.90 9.47 -11.85
CA TYR A 35 21.57 10.39 -10.76
C TYR A 35 20.07 10.52 -10.55
N ARG A 36 19.25 10.44 -11.60
CA ARG A 36 17.80 10.45 -11.45
C ARG A 36 17.30 9.19 -10.75
N SER A 37 17.81 8.01 -11.07
CA SER A 37 17.47 6.78 -10.36
C SER A 37 17.98 6.78 -8.93
N ALA A 38 19.17 7.33 -8.67
CA ALA A 38 19.69 7.49 -7.31
C ALA A 38 18.88 8.49 -6.48
N ILE A 39 18.42 9.60 -7.08
CA ILE A 39 17.52 10.55 -6.43
C ILE A 39 16.15 9.92 -6.22
N GLU A 40 15.58 9.23 -7.21
CA GLU A 40 14.31 8.51 -7.05
C GLU A 40 14.41 7.46 -5.94
N ALA A 41 15.55 6.74 -5.82
CA ALA A 41 15.84 5.79 -4.75
C ALA A 41 16.07 6.44 -3.38
N ALA A 42 16.75 7.59 -3.32
CA ALA A 42 16.98 8.32 -2.08
C ALA A 42 15.75 9.10 -1.59
N ARG A 43 14.85 9.47 -2.51
CA ARG A 43 13.58 10.16 -2.23
C ARG A 43 12.50 9.20 -1.72
N ILE A 44 12.78 7.89 -1.62
CA ILE A 44 11.78 6.88 -1.26
C ILE A 44 11.25 7.06 0.16
N LEU A 45 11.99 7.68 1.09
CA LEU A 45 11.44 7.94 2.42
C LEU A 45 11.85 9.33 2.92
N PRO A 46 10.89 10.25 3.16
CA PRO A 46 11.19 11.42 3.99
C PRO A 46 11.78 10.93 5.32
N PRO A 47 12.73 11.66 5.94
CA PRO A 47 13.27 11.27 7.23
C PRO A 47 12.11 11.10 8.21
N VAL A 48 11.80 9.85 8.56
CA VAL A 48 10.74 9.52 9.49
C VAL A 48 11.30 9.75 10.88
N GLN A 49 10.73 10.68 11.64
CA GLN A 49 11.00 10.75 13.06
C GLN A 49 10.53 9.46 13.72
N LEU A 50 11.46 8.71 14.28
CA LEU A 50 11.11 7.55 15.09
C LEU A 50 10.42 8.04 16.36
N PRO A 51 9.26 7.46 16.73
CA PRO A 51 8.59 7.84 17.96
C PRO A 51 9.51 7.52 19.14
N THR A 52 9.71 8.49 20.03
CA THR A 52 10.42 8.27 21.29
C THR A 52 9.50 7.54 22.28
N VAL A 53 10.04 6.60 23.04
CA VAL A 53 9.29 5.94 24.13
C VAL A 53 9.02 6.96 25.23
N ARG A 54 7.75 7.12 25.66
CA ARG A 54 7.42 8.00 26.79
C ARG A 54 7.92 7.39 28.10
N GLY A 55 8.36 8.24 29.02
CA GLY A 55 8.65 7.83 30.39
C GLY A 55 7.42 7.21 31.08
N SER A 56 7.66 6.21 31.93
CA SER A 56 6.59 5.61 32.73
C SER A 56 6.13 6.56 33.84
N ILE A 57 4.83 6.57 34.13
CA ILE A 57 4.24 7.36 35.21
C ILE A 57 4.06 6.45 36.42
N PHE A 58 4.57 6.88 37.57
CA PHE A 58 4.50 6.15 38.83
C PHE A 58 3.68 6.94 39.86
N ASP A 59 2.97 6.24 40.75
CA ASP A 59 2.41 6.81 41.98
C ASP A 59 3.51 7.12 43.01
N ARG A 60 3.19 7.84 44.09
CA ARG A 60 4.08 8.19 45.21
C ARG A 60 4.80 6.98 45.83
N ASN A 61 4.19 5.80 45.72
CA ASN A 61 4.72 4.53 46.25
C ASN A 61 5.57 3.76 45.21
N GLY A 62 5.82 4.32 44.02
CA GLY A 62 6.58 3.67 42.94
C GLY A 62 5.77 2.72 42.07
N ASN A 63 4.45 2.65 42.24
CA ASN A 63 3.58 1.77 41.44
C ASN A 63 3.32 2.38 40.05
N THR A 64 3.52 1.60 38.98
CA THR A 64 3.28 2.05 37.60
C THR A 64 1.80 2.28 37.34
N LEU A 65 1.44 3.51 36.94
CA LEU A 65 0.08 3.89 36.54
C LEU A 65 -0.10 3.91 35.02
N ALA A 66 0.94 4.29 34.28
CA ALA A 66 0.92 4.32 32.82
C ALA A 66 2.31 4.02 32.25
N MET A 67 2.37 3.18 31.21
CA MET A 67 3.59 2.88 30.48
C MET A 67 3.29 2.57 29.02
N ASP A 68 4.21 2.97 28.14
CA ASP A 68 4.14 2.60 26.73
C ASP A 68 4.61 1.15 26.56
N LYS A 69 3.87 0.37 25.76
CA LYS A 69 4.26 -0.98 25.36
C LYS A 69 4.20 -1.09 23.84
N PRO A 70 5.22 -1.70 23.19
CA PRO A 70 5.14 -1.98 21.77
C PRO A 70 4.01 -2.99 21.51
N VAL A 71 3.14 -2.68 20.56
CA VAL A 71 2.08 -3.58 20.09
C VAL A 71 2.25 -3.74 18.59
N PHE A 72 2.24 -5.00 18.15
CA PHE A 72 2.31 -5.34 16.74
C PHE A 72 0.94 -5.82 16.26
N TYR A 73 0.52 -5.32 15.11
CA TYR A 73 -0.69 -5.76 14.43
C TYR A 73 -0.29 -6.45 13.14
N VAL A 74 -0.82 -7.64 12.93
CA VAL A 74 -0.72 -8.33 11.64
C VAL A 74 -1.97 -7.98 10.85
N GLN A 75 -1.78 -7.48 9.63
CA GLN A 75 -2.86 -7.09 8.74
C GLN A 75 -2.72 -7.86 7.44
N ILE A 76 -3.80 -8.52 7.02
CA ILE A 76 -3.88 -9.20 5.72
C ILE A 76 -4.72 -8.32 4.80
N ASN A 77 -4.21 -8.05 3.59
CA ASN A 77 -4.88 -7.20 2.62
C ASN A 77 -6.16 -7.88 2.10
N TYR A 78 -7.28 -7.14 2.02
CA TYR A 78 -8.55 -7.62 1.48
C TYR A 78 -8.45 -8.18 0.05
N GLN A 79 -7.51 -7.68 -0.76
CA GLN A 79 -7.26 -8.20 -2.10
C GLN A 79 -6.88 -9.69 -2.11
N LEU A 80 -6.28 -10.17 -1.03
CA LEU A 80 -5.98 -11.58 -0.79
C LEU A 80 -7.13 -12.26 -0.04
N THR A 81 -7.64 -11.69 1.06
CA THR A 81 -8.66 -12.37 1.89
C THR A 81 -9.97 -12.64 1.15
N ARG A 82 -10.33 -11.81 0.16
CA ARG A 82 -11.52 -12.03 -0.69
C ARG A 82 -11.46 -13.33 -1.49
N LEU A 83 -10.27 -13.92 -1.69
CA LEU A 83 -10.11 -15.18 -2.43
C LEU A 83 -10.61 -16.38 -1.64
N MET A 84 -10.84 -16.23 -0.34
CA MET A 84 -11.53 -17.22 0.51
C MET A 84 -13.05 -17.00 0.56
N ASP A 85 -13.59 -16.10 -0.26
CA ASP A 85 -15.03 -15.82 -0.30
C ASP A 85 -15.65 -16.41 -1.56
N ASP A 86 -16.58 -17.35 -1.41
CA ASP A 86 -17.28 -17.98 -2.53
C ASP A 86 -18.05 -16.96 -3.38
N ARG A 87 -18.61 -15.92 -2.75
CA ARG A 87 -19.37 -14.85 -3.43
C ARG A 87 -18.49 -14.06 -4.41
N PHE A 88 -17.21 -13.91 -4.08
CA PHE A 88 -16.25 -13.26 -4.97
C PHE A 88 -16.04 -14.09 -6.24
N TRP A 89 -15.89 -15.41 -6.09
CA TRP A 89 -15.72 -16.32 -7.22
C TRP A 89 -16.97 -16.36 -8.10
N GLU A 90 -18.16 -16.49 -7.51
CA GLU A 90 -19.43 -16.46 -8.24
C GLU A 90 -19.58 -15.18 -9.07
N GLY A 91 -19.31 -14.02 -8.46
CA GLY A 91 -19.37 -12.73 -9.15
C GLY A 91 -18.38 -12.64 -10.32
N LYS A 92 -17.19 -13.23 -10.18
CA LYS A 92 -16.19 -13.28 -11.24
C LYS A 92 -16.59 -14.22 -12.38
N ILE A 93 -17.05 -15.43 -12.06
CA ILE A 93 -17.52 -16.42 -13.03
C ILE A 93 -18.67 -15.82 -13.86
N GLN A 94 -19.66 -15.21 -13.20
CA GLN A 94 -20.77 -14.56 -13.91
C GLN A 94 -20.31 -13.40 -14.78
N SER A 95 -19.30 -12.64 -14.34
CA SER A 95 -18.75 -11.53 -15.14
C SER A 95 -18.06 -12.03 -16.41
N GLU A 96 -17.32 -13.14 -16.34
CA GLU A 96 -16.63 -13.69 -17.51
C GLU A 96 -17.61 -14.36 -18.47
N ILE A 97 -18.63 -15.07 -17.97
CA ILE A 97 -19.71 -15.61 -18.81
C ILE A 97 -20.46 -14.48 -19.53
N ARG A 98 -20.76 -13.37 -18.85
CA ARG A 98 -21.38 -12.19 -19.48
C ARG A 98 -20.50 -11.51 -20.53
N ARG A 99 -19.18 -11.70 -20.46
CA ARG A 99 -18.23 -11.10 -21.39
C ARG A 99 -18.04 -11.98 -22.63
N ASN A 100 -18.12 -13.30 -22.46
CA ASN A 100 -18.04 -14.30 -23.50
C ASN A 100 -19.29 -15.20 -23.44
N ASP A 101 -20.31 -14.86 -24.23
CA ASP A 101 -21.60 -15.58 -24.26
C ASP A 101 -21.47 -17.07 -24.59
N ASP A 102 -20.41 -17.49 -25.29
CA ASP A 102 -20.15 -18.89 -25.66
C ASP A 102 -19.41 -19.70 -24.57
N MET A 103 -18.97 -19.06 -23.48
CA MET A 103 -18.13 -19.70 -22.48
C MET A 103 -18.96 -20.46 -21.45
N THR A 104 -18.65 -21.74 -21.24
CA THR A 104 -19.30 -22.57 -20.22
C THR A 104 -18.78 -22.23 -18.82
N ARG A 105 -19.62 -22.43 -17.79
CA ARG A 105 -19.25 -22.22 -16.38
C ARG A 105 -17.93 -22.90 -15.98
N GLU A 106 -17.74 -24.15 -16.37
CA GLU A 106 -16.52 -24.92 -16.03
C GLU A 106 -15.25 -24.33 -16.67
N GLN A 107 -15.37 -23.82 -17.89
CA GLN A 107 -14.26 -23.15 -18.59
C GLN A 107 -13.90 -21.84 -17.89
N ALA A 108 -14.92 -21.04 -17.57
CA ALA A 108 -14.74 -19.79 -16.83
C ALA A 108 -14.10 -20.03 -15.44
N GLU A 109 -14.57 -21.05 -14.72
CA GLU A 109 -13.99 -21.44 -13.43
C GLU A 109 -12.52 -21.83 -13.55
N THR A 110 -12.17 -22.60 -14.57
CA THR A 110 -10.78 -23.04 -14.80
C THR A 110 -9.87 -21.87 -15.14
N GLU A 111 -10.29 -20.99 -16.04
CA GLU A 111 -9.53 -19.81 -16.45
C GLU A 111 -9.30 -18.85 -15.27
N ILE A 112 -10.36 -18.55 -14.53
CA ILE A 112 -10.29 -17.68 -13.35
C ILE A 112 -9.42 -18.33 -12.25
N ARG A 113 -9.55 -19.63 -11.99
CA ARG A 113 -8.68 -20.29 -10.99
C ARG A 113 -7.22 -20.24 -11.40
N ASN A 114 -6.91 -20.40 -12.68
CA ASN A 114 -5.55 -20.29 -13.19
C ASN A 114 -5.02 -18.86 -13.04
N GLU A 115 -5.81 -17.84 -13.37
CA GLU A 115 -5.43 -16.41 -13.23
C GLU A 115 -5.06 -16.05 -11.77
N TYR A 116 -5.78 -16.60 -10.79
CA TYR A 116 -5.60 -16.27 -9.37
C TYR A 116 -4.75 -17.29 -8.59
N SER A 117 -4.22 -18.32 -9.24
CA SER A 117 -3.47 -19.41 -8.62
C SER A 117 -2.29 -18.91 -7.76
N ASP A 118 -1.46 -18.02 -8.30
CA ASP A 118 -0.31 -17.42 -7.58
C ASP A 118 -0.73 -16.61 -6.36
N ARG A 119 -1.86 -15.90 -6.47
CA ARG A 119 -2.41 -15.08 -5.37
C ARG A 119 -2.99 -15.96 -4.27
N LEU A 120 -3.64 -17.06 -4.63
CA LEU A 120 -4.12 -18.07 -3.70
C LEU A 120 -2.96 -18.73 -2.95
N ALA A 121 -1.91 -19.13 -3.67
CA ALA A 121 -0.70 -19.69 -3.05
C ALA A 121 -0.03 -18.69 -2.09
N THR A 122 -0.01 -17.40 -2.48
CA THR A 122 0.49 -16.33 -1.61
C THR A 122 -0.37 -16.15 -0.36
N LEU A 123 -1.70 -16.17 -0.49
CA LEU A 123 -2.60 -16.11 0.66
C LEU A 123 -2.35 -17.28 1.62
N MET A 124 -2.25 -18.50 1.11
CA MET A 124 -2.01 -19.68 1.96
C MET A 124 -0.71 -19.55 2.76
N ARG A 125 0.39 -19.11 2.12
CA ARG A 125 1.67 -18.84 2.81
C ARG A 125 1.54 -17.76 3.87
N VAL A 126 0.79 -16.68 3.58
CA VAL A 126 0.56 -15.61 4.56
C VAL A 126 -0.22 -16.12 5.76
N LEU A 127 -1.24 -16.96 5.56
CA LEU A 127 -2.01 -17.56 6.65
C LEU A 127 -1.15 -18.44 7.55
N GLU A 128 -0.29 -19.27 6.95
CA GLU A 128 0.66 -20.12 7.67
C GLU A 128 1.64 -19.28 8.50
N ALA A 129 2.25 -18.26 7.91
CA ALA A 129 3.13 -17.34 8.61
C ALA A 129 2.41 -16.59 9.76
N CYS A 130 1.14 -16.23 9.58
CA CYS A 130 0.34 -15.60 10.63
C CYS A 130 0.03 -16.56 11.79
N ALA A 131 -0.26 -17.82 11.49
CA ALA A 131 -0.52 -18.85 12.49
C ALA A 131 0.74 -19.11 13.34
N GLU A 132 1.91 -19.20 12.70
CA GLU A 132 3.21 -19.34 13.38
C GLU A 132 3.52 -18.13 14.26
N PHE A 133 3.40 -16.91 13.73
CA PHE A 133 3.79 -15.68 14.41
C PHE A 133 3.04 -15.45 15.73
N LYS A 134 1.76 -15.83 15.79
CA LYS A 134 0.90 -15.55 16.95
C LYS A 134 0.54 -16.80 17.75
N SER A 135 1.08 -17.98 17.40
CA SER A 135 0.62 -19.29 17.92
C SER A 135 -0.91 -19.37 17.99
N THR A 136 -1.57 -18.77 17.01
CA THR A 136 -3.03 -18.61 16.97
C THR A 136 -3.58 -19.68 16.07
N ASP A 137 -4.65 -20.31 16.52
CA ASP A 137 -5.32 -21.34 15.75
C ASP A 137 -5.82 -20.80 14.40
N ARG A 138 -5.65 -21.61 13.36
CA ARG A 138 -5.98 -21.27 11.98
C ARG A 138 -7.46 -20.96 11.84
N GLU A 139 -8.32 -21.68 12.55
CA GLU A 139 -9.77 -21.46 12.54
C GLU A 139 -10.14 -20.02 12.90
N LYS A 140 -9.47 -19.43 13.91
CA LYS A 140 -9.72 -18.05 14.33
C LYS A 140 -9.30 -17.03 13.26
N ILE A 141 -8.25 -17.32 12.50
CA ILE A 141 -7.81 -16.46 11.40
C ILE A 141 -8.84 -16.51 10.28
N GLU A 142 -9.32 -17.71 9.94
CA GLU A 142 -10.33 -17.91 8.89
C GLU A 142 -11.69 -17.28 9.28
N GLU A 143 -12.10 -17.40 10.55
CA GLU A 143 -13.28 -16.71 11.09
C GLU A 143 -13.14 -15.19 10.95
N LYS A 144 -11.97 -14.64 11.31
CA LYS A 144 -11.74 -13.19 11.19
C LYS A 144 -11.75 -12.72 9.74
N ILE A 145 -11.22 -13.52 8.82
CA ILE A 145 -11.29 -13.24 7.38
C ILE A 145 -12.74 -13.21 6.91
N ARG A 146 -13.55 -14.17 7.37
CA ARG A 146 -14.98 -14.23 7.05
C ARG A 146 -15.71 -12.96 7.52
N GLU A 147 -15.49 -12.54 8.76
CA GLU A 147 -16.08 -11.30 9.32
C GLU A 147 -15.71 -10.06 8.49
N ILE A 148 -14.44 -9.94 8.08
CA ILE A 148 -13.97 -8.83 7.23
C ILE A 148 -14.66 -8.88 5.86
N ASN A 149 -14.72 -10.06 5.25
CA ASN A 149 -15.33 -10.24 3.94
C ASN A 149 -16.83 -9.93 3.98
N ASP A 150 -17.54 -10.37 5.03
CA ASP A 150 -18.97 -10.06 5.25
C ASP A 150 -19.20 -8.56 5.40
N LYS A 151 -18.40 -7.88 6.23
CA LYS A 151 -18.49 -6.42 6.39
C LYS A 151 -18.27 -5.67 5.07
N MET A 152 -17.33 -6.13 4.24
CA MET A 152 -17.08 -5.55 2.92
C MET A 152 -18.26 -5.78 1.97
N TRP A 153 -18.89 -6.95 2.03
CA TRP A 153 -20.09 -7.26 1.25
C TRP A 153 -21.31 -6.45 1.68
N ASP A 154 -21.56 -6.33 2.98
CA ASP A 154 -22.64 -5.52 3.51
C ASP A 154 -22.48 -4.05 3.09
N SER A 155 -21.25 -3.54 3.16
CA SER A 155 -20.93 -2.20 2.66
C SER A 155 -21.24 -2.07 1.17
N ARG A 156 -20.79 -3.04 0.35
CA ARG A 156 -21.09 -3.03 -1.10
C ARG A 156 -22.59 -3.08 -1.40
N ARG A 157 -23.32 -3.97 -0.73
CA ARG A 157 -24.78 -4.11 -0.90
C ARG A 157 -25.49 -2.81 -0.52
N PHE A 158 -25.07 -2.20 0.58
CA PHE A 158 -25.61 -0.94 1.02
C PHE A 158 -25.34 0.19 0.02
N PHE A 159 -24.12 0.30 -0.52
CA PHE A 159 -23.82 1.30 -1.55
C PHE A 159 -24.55 1.03 -2.86
N ALA A 160 -24.68 -0.21 -3.30
CA ALA A 160 -25.47 -0.57 -4.47
C ALA A 160 -26.94 -0.16 -4.30
N TRP A 161 -27.53 -0.48 -3.14
CA TRP A 161 -28.88 -0.05 -2.80
C TRP A 161 -29.01 1.48 -2.73
N LEU A 162 -28.04 2.18 -2.13
CA LEU A 162 -28.04 3.63 -2.05
C LEU A 162 -28.05 4.28 -3.44
N TRP A 163 -27.30 3.72 -4.39
CA TRP A 163 -27.25 4.22 -5.76
C TRP A 163 -28.54 3.96 -6.53
N GLU A 164 -29.23 2.86 -6.25
CA GLU A 164 -30.53 2.54 -6.86
C GLU A 164 -31.69 3.35 -6.25
N PHE A 165 -31.61 3.67 -4.95
CA PHE A 165 -32.66 4.38 -4.20
C PHE A 165 -32.14 5.65 -3.49
N PRO A 166 -31.65 6.66 -4.23
CA PRO A 166 -30.98 7.83 -3.64
C PRO A 166 -31.89 8.72 -2.78
N ASN A 167 -33.22 8.65 -2.97
CA ASN A 167 -34.21 9.49 -2.30
C ASN A 167 -35.02 8.75 -1.21
N SER A 168 -34.55 7.61 -0.70
CA SER A 168 -35.30 6.87 0.33
C SER A 168 -35.31 7.62 1.68
N GLU A 169 -36.44 7.54 2.39
CA GLU A 169 -36.62 8.18 3.72
C GLU A 169 -35.62 7.64 4.76
N ILE A 170 -35.20 6.38 4.61
CA ILE A 170 -34.22 5.71 5.46
C ILE A 170 -32.86 6.44 5.42
N ILE A 171 -32.47 7.04 4.30
CA ILE A 171 -31.19 7.79 4.18
C ILE A 171 -31.22 9.05 5.06
N ALA A 172 -32.37 9.72 5.15
CA ALA A 172 -32.52 10.89 6.02
C ALA A 172 -32.34 10.50 7.50
N GLU A 173 -32.86 9.33 7.89
CA GLU A 173 -32.69 8.78 9.24
C GLU A 173 -31.22 8.39 9.54
N TYR A 174 -30.52 7.79 8.58
CA TYR A 174 -29.10 7.44 8.72
C TYR A 174 -28.20 8.67 8.82
N LYS A 175 -28.47 9.71 8.04
CA LYS A 175 -27.76 11.01 8.12
C LYS A 175 -28.00 11.67 9.48
N ALA A 176 -29.23 11.65 9.99
CA ALA A 176 -29.55 12.21 11.30
C ALA A 176 -28.81 11.52 12.46
N LYS A 177 -28.45 10.24 12.30
CA LYS A 177 -27.69 9.45 13.28
C LYS A 177 -26.16 9.59 13.17
N GLY A 178 -25.64 10.45 12.28
CA GLY A 178 -24.20 10.67 12.12
C GLY A 178 -23.42 9.46 11.61
N LYS A 179 -24.10 8.52 10.93
CA LYS A 179 -23.46 7.33 10.31
C LYS A 179 -23.03 7.58 8.86
N TYR A 180 -22.82 8.83 8.49
CA TYR A 180 -22.33 9.32 7.21
C TYR A 180 -21.46 10.55 7.41
#